data_AF-A0A1G1LPM9-F1
#
_entry.id   AF-A0A1G1LPM9-F1
#
_cell.length_a   1.000
_cell.length_b   1.000
_cell.length_c   1.000
_cell.angle_alpha   90.00
_cell.angle_beta   90.00
_cell.angle_gamma   90.00
#
_symmetry.space_group_name_H-M   'P 1'
#
loop_
_entity.id
_entity.type
_entity.pdbx_description
1 polymer ?
#
loop_
_entity_poly.entity_id
_entity_poly.type
_entity_poly.pdbx_seq_one_letter_code
_entity_poly.pdbx_strand_id
1 'polypeptide(L)'
;MAPVLGAIKDSPAVERALGRSKLYLLISWCLLYPEDEEFLDYLQSGEFVEDGRSAIEGLTAALAGQGGEKAKQKLAALLKHLDNIEKWVATECTHWTLSDLQAEHRRVFSNVITLDCPPYETLFGNDHVFGQAHVMGDIAGFYKAFGLELSRDIHERLDHLSVELEFMHFLAYKESYARCHDGADKTQIVVDAQKKFVKDHIGRWVPLFSRMLVKKADTGFFRHMAEFTADYIEFDAAYQGVTPQPYSETDYRPATFNVPEGQTYECGAQDQGNELSILLNEVGAQSFLDEKGKEKADSGPVGTA
;
A
#
# COMPACT_ATOMS: atom_id res chain seq x y z
N MET A 1 39.11 -22.87 -1.59
CA MET A 1 38.09 -23.70 -0.92
C MET A 1 36.75 -23.04 -1.17
N ALA A 2 35.83 -23.71 -1.86
CA ALA A 2 34.45 -23.23 -1.98
C ALA A 2 33.82 -23.26 -0.57
N PRO A 3 33.14 -22.21 -0.11
CA PRO A 3 32.47 -22.25 1.18
C PRO A 3 31.39 -23.34 1.13
N VAL A 4 31.21 -24.07 2.23
CA VAL A 4 30.16 -25.08 2.36
C VAL A 4 28.82 -24.35 2.25
N LEU A 5 27.97 -24.77 1.29
CA LEU A 5 26.68 -24.13 0.99
C LEU A 5 25.79 -23.87 2.23
N GLY A 6 25.91 -24.70 3.28
CA GLY A 6 25.22 -24.49 4.56
C GLY A 6 25.70 -23.25 5.34
N ALA A 7 26.99 -22.95 5.33
CA ALA A 7 27.54 -21.80 6.07
C ALA A 7 27.20 -20.43 5.43
N ILE A 8 26.83 -20.41 4.14
CA ILE A 8 26.40 -19.19 3.44
C ILE A 8 24.94 -18.87 3.75
N LYS A 9 24.08 -19.90 3.85
CA LYS A 9 22.65 -19.75 4.15
C LYS A 9 22.41 -19.10 5.51
N ASP A 10 23.19 -19.50 6.53
CA ASP A 10 23.08 -18.95 7.88
C ASP A 10 23.95 -17.70 8.10
N SER A 11 24.40 -17.04 7.02
CA SER A 11 25.24 -15.86 7.16
C SER A 11 24.41 -14.67 7.68
N PRO A 12 24.97 -13.82 8.55
CA PRO A 12 24.25 -12.63 9.04
C PRO A 12 23.72 -11.73 7.92
N ALA A 13 24.36 -11.70 6.76
CA ALA A 13 23.89 -10.90 5.63
C ALA A 13 22.60 -11.45 4.99
N VAL A 14 22.44 -12.77 4.96
CA VAL A 14 21.23 -13.44 4.48
C VAL A 14 20.09 -13.22 5.47
N GLU A 15 20.34 -13.39 6.77
CA GLU A 15 19.36 -13.14 7.83
C GLU A 15 18.85 -11.69 7.84
N ARG A 16 19.75 -10.71 7.66
CA ARG A 16 19.32 -9.31 7.55
C ARG A 16 18.40 -9.06 6.36
N ALA A 17 18.68 -9.69 5.22
CA ALA A 17 17.87 -9.56 4.02
C ALA A 17 16.49 -10.22 4.19
N LEU A 18 16.43 -11.41 4.81
CA LEU A 18 15.16 -12.09 5.13
C LEU A 18 14.32 -11.33 6.16
N GLY A 19 14.93 -10.87 7.27
CA GLY A 19 14.22 -10.11 8.29
C GLY A 19 13.62 -8.82 7.72
N ARG A 20 14.40 -8.08 6.90
CA ARG A 20 13.88 -6.90 6.18
C ARG A 20 12.74 -7.26 5.23
N SER A 21 12.89 -8.33 4.45
CA SER A 21 11.88 -8.81 3.52
C SER A 21 10.55 -9.11 4.22
N LYS A 22 10.58 -9.80 5.36
CA LYS A 22 9.37 -10.11 6.14
C LYS A 22 8.69 -8.84 6.67
N LEU A 23 9.47 -7.87 7.16
CA LEU A 23 8.92 -6.61 7.67
C LEU A 23 8.25 -5.76 6.57
N TYR A 24 8.84 -5.70 5.38
CA TYR A 24 8.21 -5.07 4.22
C TYR A 24 6.85 -5.71 3.88
N LEU A 25 6.78 -7.05 3.89
CA LEU A 25 5.56 -7.79 3.59
C LEU A 25 4.46 -7.54 4.62
N LEU A 26 4.80 -7.58 5.92
CA LEU A 26 3.83 -7.34 6.99
C LEU A 26 3.19 -5.95 6.86
N ILE A 27 4.00 -4.91 6.61
CA ILE A 27 3.48 -3.56 6.41
C ILE A 27 2.62 -3.48 5.15
N SER A 28 3.07 -4.11 4.05
CA SER A 28 2.35 -4.12 2.77
C SER A 28 0.91 -4.66 2.92
N TRP A 29 0.74 -5.78 3.64
CA TRP A 29 -0.58 -6.40 3.85
C TRP A 29 -1.54 -5.53 4.65
N CYS A 30 -1.04 -4.75 5.60
CA CYS A 30 -1.87 -3.87 6.42
C CYS A 30 -2.53 -2.73 5.65
N LEU A 31 -2.07 -2.42 4.43
CA LEU A 31 -2.50 -1.26 3.67
C LEU A 31 -3.60 -1.59 2.66
N LEU A 32 -3.73 -2.86 2.27
CA LEU A 32 -4.74 -3.28 1.30
C LEU A 32 -6.13 -3.32 1.94
N TYR A 33 -7.14 -3.09 1.12
CA TYR A 33 -8.51 -3.29 1.55
C TYR A 33 -8.73 -4.80 1.85
N PRO A 34 -9.31 -5.15 3.02
CA PRO A 34 -9.51 -6.53 3.39
C PRO A 34 -10.73 -7.10 2.64
N GLU A 35 -10.45 -7.88 1.59
CA GLU A 35 -11.47 -8.55 0.76
C GLU A 35 -12.12 -9.74 1.48
N ASP A 36 -11.36 -10.41 2.36
CA ASP A 36 -11.76 -11.58 3.13
C ASP A 36 -11.22 -11.56 4.56
N GLU A 37 -11.48 -12.62 5.32
CA GLU A 37 -11.11 -12.76 6.74
C GLU A 37 -9.64 -13.12 6.95
N GLU A 38 -8.84 -13.43 5.91
CA GLU A 38 -7.49 -14.00 6.09
C GLU A 38 -6.59 -13.08 6.92
N PHE A 39 -6.59 -11.77 6.62
CA PHE A 39 -5.78 -10.82 7.36
C PHE A 39 -6.30 -10.59 8.79
N LEU A 40 -7.63 -10.62 8.98
CA LEU A 40 -8.22 -10.48 10.31
C LEU A 40 -7.90 -11.70 11.18
N ASP A 41 -8.01 -12.90 10.63
CA ASP A 41 -7.65 -14.16 11.29
C ASP A 41 -6.17 -14.17 11.67
N TYR A 42 -5.30 -13.70 10.77
CA TYR A 42 -3.86 -13.57 11.02
C TYR A 42 -3.52 -12.57 12.15
N LEU A 43 -4.33 -11.51 12.30
CA LEU A 43 -4.21 -10.60 13.45
C LEU A 43 -4.71 -11.26 14.73
N GLN A 44 -5.89 -11.88 14.70
CA GLN A 44 -6.55 -12.47 15.87
C GLN A 44 -5.85 -13.74 16.39
N SER A 45 -5.15 -14.47 15.51
CA SER A 45 -4.32 -15.63 15.89
C SER A 45 -3.06 -15.23 16.68
N GLY A 46 -2.64 -13.96 16.57
CA GLY A 46 -1.40 -13.45 17.13
C GLY A 46 -0.17 -13.67 16.23
N GLU A 47 -0.30 -14.44 15.14
CA GLU A 47 0.81 -14.78 14.25
C GLU A 47 1.44 -13.53 13.61
N PHE A 48 0.65 -12.49 13.31
CA PHE A 48 1.18 -11.21 12.83
C PHE A 48 2.24 -10.62 13.76
N VAL A 49 1.97 -10.62 15.07
CA VAL A 49 2.89 -10.09 16.09
C VAL A 49 4.09 -10.99 16.25
N GLU A 50 3.87 -12.32 16.31
CA GLU A 50 4.95 -13.30 16.45
C GLU A 50 5.95 -13.23 15.29
N ASP A 51 5.43 -13.18 14.06
CA ASP A 51 6.23 -13.05 12.85
C ASP A 51 7.02 -11.74 12.82
N GLY A 52 6.39 -10.62 13.21
CA GLY A 52 7.06 -9.33 13.32
C GLY A 52 8.18 -9.35 14.35
N ARG A 53 7.94 -9.93 15.53
CA ARG A 53 8.96 -10.04 16.59
C ARG A 53 10.12 -10.90 16.14
N SER A 54 9.84 -12.08 15.59
CA SER A 54 10.86 -13.00 15.09
C SER A 54 11.75 -12.34 14.05
N ALA A 55 11.14 -11.61 13.09
CA ALA A 55 11.89 -10.86 12.07
C ALA A 55 12.77 -9.76 12.68
N ILE A 56 12.27 -9.00 13.66
CA ILE A 56 13.05 -7.91 14.30
C ILE A 56 14.18 -8.49 15.16
N GLU A 57 13.93 -9.56 15.91
CA GLU A 57 14.94 -10.20 16.75
C GLU A 57 16.07 -10.79 15.93
N GLY A 58 15.74 -11.54 14.87
CA GLY A 58 16.73 -12.06 13.91
C GLY A 58 17.53 -10.95 13.25
N LEU A 59 16.84 -9.89 12.79
CA LEU A 59 17.47 -8.72 12.18
C LEU A 59 18.39 -7.98 13.16
N THR A 60 17.98 -7.85 14.43
CA THR A 60 18.77 -7.20 15.49
C THR A 60 20.04 -8.01 15.78
N ALA A 61 19.92 -9.33 15.92
CA ALA A 61 21.05 -10.22 16.15
C ALA A 61 22.04 -10.18 14.97
N ALA A 62 21.51 -10.13 13.75
CA ALA A 62 22.31 -10.13 12.53
C ALA A 62 22.85 -8.74 12.13
N LEU A 63 22.42 -7.64 12.77
CA LEU A 63 22.68 -6.26 12.32
C LEU A 63 24.17 -5.95 12.14
N ALA A 64 25.05 -6.56 12.95
CA ALA A 64 26.51 -6.42 12.86
C ALA A 64 27.01 -4.96 12.80
N GLY A 65 26.30 -4.04 13.46
CA GLY A 65 26.62 -2.61 13.50
C GLY A 65 26.20 -1.80 12.27
N GLN A 66 25.57 -2.41 11.25
CA GLN A 66 25.05 -1.68 10.09
C GLN A 66 23.97 -0.68 10.50
N GLY A 67 24.01 0.52 9.90
CA GLY A 67 23.14 1.65 10.24
C GLY A 67 23.40 2.30 11.62
N GLY A 68 24.39 1.80 12.36
CA GLY A 68 24.85 2.40 13.61
C GLY A 68 23.79 2.43 14.71
N GLU A 69 23.91 3.43 15.60
CA GLU A 69 23.03 3.57 16.76
C GLU A 69 21.57 3.89 16.36
N LYS A 70 21.38 4.65 15.28
CA LYS A 70 20.03 4.97 14.77
C LYS A 70 19.26 3.70 14.40
N ALA A 71 19.89 2.77 13.68
CA ALA A 71 19.24 1.52 13.30
C ALA A 71 18.83 0.68 14.53
N LYS A 72 19.70 0.56 15.54
CA LYS A 72 19.39 -0.15 16.78
C LYS A 72 18.20 0.47 17.53
N GLN A 73 18.19 1.80 17.64
CA GLN A 73 17.12 2.53 18.31
C GLN A 73 15.77 2.32 17.62
N LYS A 74 15.76 2.35 16.28
CA LYS A 74 14.54 2.11 15.51
C LYS A 74 14.04 0.66 15.63
N LEU A 75 14.91 -0.36 15.57
CA LEU A 75 14.49 -1.75 15.82
C LEU A 75 13.87 -1.93 17.22
N ALA A 76 14.45 -1.29 18.25
CA ALA A 76 13.86 -1.31 19.60
C ALA A 76 12.51 -0.59 19.67
N ALA A 77 12.28 0.45 18.86
CA ALA A 77 10.97 1.10 18.75
C ALA A 77 9.94 0.21 18.06
N LEU A 78 10.33 -0.50 17.00
CA LEU A 78 9.45 -1.46 16.30
C LEU A 78 8.91 -2.54 17.24
N LEU A 79 9.73 -3.08 18.14
CA LEU A 79 9.27 -4.04 19.15
C LEU A 79 8.20 -3.46 20.09
N LYS A 80 8.32 -2.18 20.47
CA LYS A 80 7.31 -1.51 21.32
C LYS A 80 5.99 -1.30 20.57
N HIS A 81 6.06 -1.02 19.27
CA HIS A 81 4.86 -0.92 18.44
C HIS A 81 4.15 -2.27 18.33
N LEU A 82 4.90 -3.37 18.20
CA LEU A 82 4.32 -4.73 18.27
C LEU A 82 3.70 -5.03 19.65
N ASP A 83 4.31 -4.61 20.76
CA ASP A 83 3.69 -4.73 22.09
C ASP A 83 2.34 -3.98 22.17
N ASN A 84 2.21 -2.84 21.49
CA ASN A 84 0.97 -2.06 21.47
C ASN A 84 -0.08 -2.71 20.57
N ILE A 85 0.33 -3.25 19.42
CA ILE A 85 -0.54 -4.00 18.51
C ILE A 85 -1.07 -5.25 19.22
N GLU A 86 -0.22 -6.02 19.90
CA GLU A 86 -0.62 -7.20 20.66
C GLU A 86 -1.66 -6.88 21.73
N LYS A 87 -1.46 -5.79 22.49
CA LYS A 87 -2.43 -5.33 23.48
C LYS A 87 -3.76 -4.94 22.83
N TRP A 88 -3.71 -4.17 21.76
CA TRP A 88 -4.91 -3.77 21.02
C TRP A 88 -5.65 -4.97 20.46
N VAL A 89 -4.92 -5.96 19.93
CA VAL A 89 -5.50 -7.21 19.44
C VAL A 89 -6.26 -7.92 20.56
N ALA A 90 -5.64 -8.05 21.73
CA ALA A 90 -6.22 -8.76 22.87
C ALA A 90 -7.44 -8.05 23.48
N THR A 91 -7.56 -6.72 23.36
CA THR A 91 -8.63 -5.93 23.99
C THR A 91 -9.76 -5.54 23.05
N GLU A 92 -9.46 -5.27 21.78
CA GLU A 92 -10.42 -4.74 20.81
C GLU A 92 -10.61 -5.69 19.63
N CYS A 93 -9.52 -6.08 18.95
CA CYS A 93 -9.58 -6.85 17.70
C CYS A 93 -10.23 -8.23 17.86
N THR A 94 -10.12 -8.87 19.04
CA THR A 94 -10.73 -10.17 19.34
C THR A 94 -12.25 -10.20 19.15
N HIS A 95 -12.89 -9.04 19.09
CA HIS A 95 -14.33 -8.90 18.88
C HIS A 95 -14.68 -8.34 17.49
N TRP A 96 -13.69 -8.01 16.67
CA TRP A 96 -13.91 -7.47 15.34
C TRP A 96 -14.35 -8.56 14.38
N THR A 97 -15.25 -8.17 13.49
CA THR A 97 -15.62 -8.92 12.29
C THR A 97 -14.91 -8.33 11.06
N LEU A 98 -14.96 -9.02 9.93
CA LEU A 98 -14.47 -8.49 8.66
C LEU A 98 -15.07 -7.10 8.35
N SER A 99 -16.36 -6.93 8.62
CA SER A 99 -17.06 -5.66 8.37
C SER A 99 -16.49 -4.51 9.21
N ASP A 100 -16.05 -4.77 10.45
CA ASP A 100 -15.45 -3.76 11.31
C ASP A 100 -14.09 -3.33 10.76
N LEU A 101 -13.25 -4.29 10.36
CA LEU A 101 -11.96 -4.01 9.75
C LEU A 101 -12.11 -3.26 8.42
N GLN A 102 -13.05 -3.65 7.56
CA GLN A 102 -13.37 -2.95 6.32
C GLN A 102 -13.88 -1.53 6.56
N ALA A 103 -14.71 -1.33 7.58
CA ALA A 103 -15.22 -0.01 7.94
C ALA A 103 -14.10 0.89 8.44
N GLU A 104 -13.20 0.38 9.29
CA GLU A 104 -12.05 1.13 9.78
C GLU A 104 -11.05 1.42 8.65
N HIS A 105 -10.74 0.45 7.79
CA HIS A 105 -9.88 0.66 6.62
C HIS A 105 -10.44 1.78 5.74
N ARG A 106 -11.74 1.75 5.41
CA ARG A 106 -12.39 2.86 4.68
C ARG A 106 -12.30 4.18 5.43
N ARG A 107 -12.53 4.21 6.75
CA ARG A 107 -12.43 5.45 7.54
C ARG A 107 -11.04 6.06 7.42
N VAL A 108 -10.00 5.23 7.45
CA VAL A 108 -8.61 5.65 7.50
C VAL A 108 -8.02 5.93 6.12
N PHE A 109 -8.28 5.09 5.11
CA PHE A 109 -7.66 5.19 3.78
C PHE A 109 -8.58 5.70 2.67
N SER A 110 -9.90 5.73 2.87
CA SER A 110 -10.82 6.20 1.82
C SER A 110 -10.66 7.70 1.54
N ASN A 111 -10.80 8.02 0.26
CA ASN A 111 -10.68 9.35 -0.33
C ASN A 111 -12.04 10.09 -0.45
N VAL A 112 -13.14 9.47 0.00
CA VAL A 112 -14.50 9.96 -0.28
C VAL A 112 -14.91 11.16 0.58
N ILE A 113 -14.40 11.29 1.79
CA ILE A 113 -14.83 12.34 2.73
C ILE A 113 -13.75 13.41 2.89
N THR A 114 -12.49 13.00 3.02
CA THR A 114 -11.35 13.91 2.98
C THR A 114 -10.15 13.22 2.35
N LEU A 115 -9.51 13.90 1.41
CA LEU A 115 -8.23 13.51 0.82
C LEU A 115 -7.12 13.79 1.85
N ASP A 116 -7.20 13.21 3.05
CA ASP A 116 -6.28 13.59 4.13
C ASP A 116 -5.11 12.62 4.27
N CYS A 117 -5.14 11.44 3.64
CA CYS A 117 -4.04 10.46 3.71
C CYS A 117 -4.12 9.33 2.64
N PRO A 118 -4.20 9.65 1.34
CA PRO A 118 -4.18 8.63 0.30
C PRO A 118 -2.80 7.96 0.22
N PRO A 119 -2.71 6.62 0.19
CA PRO A 119 -1.45 5.87 0.19
C PRO A 119 -0.79 5.80 -1.21
N TYR A 120 -0.71 6.92 -1.94
CA TYR A 120 -0.10 6.98 -3.28
C TYR A 120 1.05 7.99 -3.34
N GLU A 121 2.24 7.58 -3.80
CA GLU A 121 3.43 8.43 -3.84
C GLU A 121 3.20 9.72 -4.64
N THR A 122 2.53 9.65 -5.79
CA THR A 122 2.39 10.80 -6.70
C THR A 122 1.57 11.97 -6.13
N LEU A 123 0.91 11.78 -4.99
CA LEU A 123 0.19 12.83 -4.24
C LEU A 123 1.08 13.60 -3.26
N PHE A 124 2.35 13.20 -3.15
CA PHE A 124 3.37 13.84 -2.35
C PHE A 124 4.47 14.41 -3.26
N GLY A 125 4.79 15.70 -3.12
CA GLY A 125 6.02 16.27 -3.68
C GLY A 125 5.99 16.80 -5.11
N ASN A 126 4.89 16.64 -5.85
CA ASN A 126 4.80 17.07 -7.24
C ASN A 126 3.92 18.30 -7.40
N ASP A 127 4.52 19.41 -7.82
CA ASP A 127 3.79 20.67 -8.09
C ASP A 127 3.03 20.65 -9.43
N HIS A 128 3.32 19.71 -10.35
CA HIS A 128 2.78 19.66 -11.71
C HIS A 128 2.52 18.23 -12.19
N VAL A 129 1.53 18.04 -13.08
CA VAL A 129 1.13 16.75 -13.69
C VAL A 129 2.32 16.01 -14.33
N PHE A 130 3.27 16.73 -14.92
CA PHE A 130 4.49 16.14 -15.49
C PHE A 130 5.38 15.44 -14.45
N GLY A 131 5.39 15.91 -13.20
CA GLY A 131 6.09 15.27 -12.09
C GLY A 131 5.49 13.92 -11.72
N GLN A 132 4.15 13.83 -11.71
CA GLN A 132 3.45 12.57 -11.45
C GLN A 132 3.75 11.51 -12.52
N ALA A 133 3.75 11.90 -13.80
CA ALA A 133 4.10 10.99 -14.90
C ALA A 133 5.56 10.51 -14.82
N HIS A 134 6.48 11.38 -14.39
CA HIS A 134 7.88 11.02 -14.19
C HIS A 134 8.04 9.98 -13.06
N VAL A 135 7.45 10.23 -11.89
CA VAL A 135 7.46 9.30 -10.75
C VAL A 135 6.87 7.94 -11.15
N MET A 136 5.71 7.96 -11.80
CA MET A 136 5.05 6.76 -12.30
C MET A 136 5.93 5.95 -13.26
N GLY A 137 6.61 6.63 -14.18
CA GLY A 137 7.54 6.02 -15.13
C GLY A 137 8.79 5.43 -14.46
N ASP A 138 9.30 6.09 -13.42
CA ASP A 138 10.46 5.64 -12.66
C ASP A 138 10.13 4.35 -11.88
N ILE A 139 9.03 4.35 -11.12
CA ILE A 139 8.55 3.17 -10.37
C ILE A 139 8.29 2.00 -11.34
N ALA A 140 7.60 2.23 -12.46
CA ALA A 140 7.38 1.21 -13.48
C ALA A 140 8.70 0.68 -14.07
N GLY A 141 9.70 1.55 -14.23
CA GLY A 141 11.05 1.20 -14.64
C GLY A 141 11.74 0.25 -13.67
N PHE A 142 11.63 0.50 -12.36
CA PHE A 142 12.12 -0.41 -11.32
C PHE A 142 11.47 -1.79 -11.43
N TYR A 143 10.14 -1.87 -11.52
CA TYR A 143 9.43 -3.15 -11.58
C TYR A 143 9.86 -3.94 -12.83
N LYS A 144 9.87 -3.27 -13.98
CA LYS A 144 10.28 -3.88 -15.25
C LYS A 144 11.74 -4.34 -15.25
N ALA A 145 12.64 -3.60 -14.62
CA ALA A 145 14.05 -3.98 -14.51
C ALA A 145 14.26 -5.31 -13.76
N PHE A 146 13.32 -5.67 -12.88
CA PHE A 146 13.32 -6.94 -12.16
C PHE A 146 12.36 -8.00 -12.73
N GLY A 147 11.71 -7.69 -13.86
CA GLY A 147 10.79 -8.59 -14.55
C GLY A 147 9.45 -8.75 -13.83
N LEU A 148 9.02 -7.73 -13.10
CA LEU A 148 7.77 -7.74 -12.35
C LEU A 148 6.68 -6.97 -13.09
N GLU A 149 5.46 -7.46 -12.96
CA GLU A 149 4.23 -6.83 -13.42
C GLU A 149 3.20 -6.92 -12.29
N LEU A 150 2.27 -5.97 -12.24
CA LEU A 150 1.17 -6.04 -11.28
C LEU A 150 0.25 -7.21 -11.62
N SER A 151 -0.23 -7.89 -10.58
CA SER A 151 -1.29 -8.89 -10.76
C SER A 151 -2.54 -8.22 -11.35
N ARG A 152 -3.30 -8.99 -12.14
CA ARG A 152 -4.60 -8.54 -12.66
C ARG A 152 -5.68 -8.52 -11.58
N ASP A 153 -5.44 -9.21 -10.47
CA ASP A 153 -6.39 -9.34 -9.37
C ASP A 153 -6.28 -8.16 -8.39
N ILE A 154 -5.20 -7.37 -8.46
CA ILE A 154 -5.06 -6.17 -7.65
C ILE A 154 -5.68 -4.97 -8.39
N HIS A 155 -6.45 -4.18 -7.66
CA HIS A 155 -7.13 -2.99 -8.19
C HIS A 155 -6.42 -1.70 -7.74
N GLU A 156 -5.11 -1.77 -7.50
CA GLU A 156 -4.29 -0.66 -7.05
C GLU A 156 -3.35 -0.14 -8.13
N ARG A 157 -2.96 1.12 -7.98
CA ARG A 157 -1.96 1.74 -8.84
C ARG A 157 -0.55 1.29 -8.45
N LEU A 158 0.38 1.34 -9.39
CA LEU A 158 1.78 0.96 -9.15
C LEU A 158 2.49 1.84 -8.12
N ASP A 159 2.00 3.05 -7.84
CA ASP A 159 2.53 3.96 -6.81
C ASP A 159 1.78 3.85 -5.48
N HIS A 160 0.94 2.83 -5.31
CA HIS A 160 0.31 2.53 -4.03
C HIS A 160 1.35 1.97 -3.04
N LEU A 161 1.36 2.45 -1.80
CA LEU A 161 2.38 2.08 -0.82
C LEU A 161 2.48 0.57 -0.60
N SER A 162 1.36 -0.16 -0.58
CA SER A 162 1.40 -1.62 -0.44
C SER A 162 2.20 -2.28 -1.56
N VAL A 163 2.06 -1.79 -2.80
CA VAL A 163 2.73 -2.31 -3.99
C VAL A 163 4.23 -1.97 -3.94
N GLU A 164 4.58 -0.74 -3.56
CA GLU A 164 5.97 -0.32 -3.38
C GLU A 164 6.68 -1.12 -2.29
N LEU A 165 6.00 -1.41 -1.18
CA LEU A 165 6.55 -2.23 -0.09
C LEU A 165 6.65 -3.71 -0.48
N GLU A 166 5.72 -4.26 -1.25
CA GLU A 166 5.81 -5.61 -1.78
C GLU A 166 7.00 -5.75 -2.74
N PHE A 167 7.26 -4.73 -3.56
CA PHE A 167 8.47 -4.69 -4.39
C PHE A 167 9.75 -4.71 -3.54
N MET A 168 9.78 -3.95 -2.44
CA MET A 168 10.91 -3.97 -1.52
C MET A 168 11.06 -5.28 -0.75
N HIS A 169 9.95 -5.93 -0.39
CA HIS A 169 9.94 -7.30 0.12
C HIS A 169 10.62 -8.25 -0.87
N PHE A 170 10.23 -8.19 -2.14
CA PHE A 170 10.83 -8.99 -3.22
C PHE A 170 12.32 -8.71 -3.38
N LEU A 171 12.75 -7.45 -3.40
CA LEU A 171 14.17 -7.12 -3.56
C LEU A 171 15.00 -7.62 -2.37
N ALA A 172 14.51 -7.47 -1.15
CA ALA A 172 15.20 -7.97 0.04
C ALA A 172 15.26 -9.51 0.04
N TYR A 173 14.20 -10.20 -0.38
CA TYR A 173 14.22 -11.65 -0.56
C TYR A 173 15.22 -12.08 -1.64
N LYS A 174 15.23 -11.37 -2.77
CA LYS A 174 16.15 -11.60 -3.89
C LYS A 174 17.60 -11.35 -3.50
N GLU A 175 17.88 -10.41 -2.61
CA GLU A 175 19.20 -10.20 -2.03
C GLU A 175 19.65 -11.44 -1.24
N SER A 176 18.80 -11.97 -0.36
CA SER A 176 19.05 -13.21 0.38
C SER A 176 19.38 -14.37 -0.58
N TYR A 177 18.54 -14.57 -1.59
CA TYR A 177 18.75 -15.60 -2.60
C TYR A 177 20.09 -15.40 -3.34
N ALA A 178 20.37 -14.16 -3.76
CA ALA A 178 21.55 -13.86 -4.57
C ALA A 178 22.85 -14.07 -3.79
N ARG A 179 22.86 -13.73 -2.50
CA ARG A 179 23.98 -13.99 -1.58
C ARG A 179 24.30 -15.47 -1.47
N CYS A 180 23.29 -16.34 -1.57
CA CYS A 180 23.46 -17.79 -1.47
C CYS A 180 23.83 -18.46 -2.80
N HIS A 181 23.34 -17.95 -3.93
CA HIS A 181 23.34 -18.70 -5.20
C HIS A 181 23.96 -17.98 -6.39
N ASP A 182 23.96 -16.64 -6.41
CA ASP A 182 24.23 -15.86 -7.61
C ASP A 182 25.55 -15.07 -7.57
N GLY A 183 26.16 -14.94 -6.39
CA GLY A 183 27.44 -14.28 -6.20
C GLY A 183 27.35 -12.76 -6.00
N ALA A 184 28.52 -12.13 -5.85
CA ALA A 184 28.64 -10.73 -5.40
C ALA A 184 28.05 -9.71 -6.38
N ASP A 185 28.28 -9.87 -7.68
CA ASP A 185 27.85 -8.89 -8.69
C ASP A 185 26.33 -8.76 -8.75
N LYS A 186 25.62 -9.90 -8.82
CA LYS A 186 24.16 -9.93 -8.79
C LYS A 186 23.59 -9.46 -7.45
N THR A 187 24.26 -9.80 -6.34
CA THR A 187 23.89 -9.27 -5.02
C THR A 187 23.95 -7.73 -5.02
N GLN A 188 25.02 -7.15 -5.57
CA GLN A 188 25.22 -5.71 -5.58
C GLN A 188 24.16 -4.98 -6.41
N ILE A 189 23.75 -5.55 -7.56
CA ILE A 189 22.66 -4.99 -8.38
C ILE A 189 21.37 -4.85 -7.55
N VAL A 190 21.01 -5.89 -6.79
CA VAL A 190 19.79 -5.90 -5.97
C VAL A 190 19.91 -4.91 -4.81
N VAL A 191 21.07 -4.85 -4.14
CA VAL A 191 21.33 -3.88 -3.06
C VAL A 191 21.27 -2.44 -3.58
N ASP A 192 21.85 -2.16 -4.74
CA ASP A 192 21.83 -0.82 -5.33
C ASP A 192 20.42 -0.38 -5.74
N ALA A 193 19.59 -1.31 -6.23
CA ALA A 193 18.19 -1.03 -6.52
C ALA A 193 17.40 -0.68 -5.25
N GLN A 194 17.57 -1.45 -4.17
CA GLN A 194 16.95 -1.15 -2.87
C GLN A 194 17.35 0.24 -2.36
N LYS A 195 18.65 0.57 -2.41
CA LYS A 195 19.16 1.88 -1.99
C LYS A 195 18.52 3.02 -2.76
N LYS A 196 18.46 2.91 -4.09
CA LYS A 196 17.84 3.94 -4.95
C LYS A 196 16.35 4.07 -4.63
N PHE A 197 15.64 2.94 -4.54
CA PHE A 197 14.21 2.97 -4.27
C PHE A 197 13.89 3.59 -2.90
N VAL A 198 14.61 3.20 -1.84
CA VAL A 198 14.46 3.84 -0.52
C VAL A 198 14.81 5.34 -0.57
N LYS A 199 15.88 5.72 -1.26
CA LYS A 199 16.35 7.11 -1.30
C LYS A 199 15.40 8.02 -2.09
N ASP A 200 14.93 7.55 -3.22
CA ASP A 200 14.29 8.37 -4.25
C ASP A 200 12.74 8.23 -4.26
N HIS A 201 12.19 7.18 -3.62
CA HIS A 201 10.76 6.87 -3.48
C HIS A 201 10.32 6.80 -1.99
N ILE A 202 10.08 5.60 -1.45
CA ILE A 202 9.45 5.36 -0.14
C ILE A 202 10.10 6.13 1.03
N GLY A 203 11.41 6.37 1.03
CA GLY A 203 12.06 7.13 2.10
C GLY A 203 11.73 8.62 2.12
N ARG A 204 11.18 9.17 1.03
CA ARG A 204 10.85 10.60 0.90
C ARG A 204 9.45 10.93 1.40
N TRP A 205 8.47 10.13 1.00
CA TRP A 205 7.06 10.44 1.20
C TRP A 205 6.41 9.68 2.35
N VAL A 206 6.80 8.43 2.57
CA VAL A 206 6.21 7.57 3.60
C VAL A 206 6.32 8.18 5.01
N PRO A 207 7.42 8.84 5.42
CA PRO A 207 7.46 9.49 6.73
C PRO A 207 6.40 10.58 6.92
N LEU A 208 6.05 11.32 5.86
CA LEU A 208 4.98 12.32 5.91
C LEU A 208 3.60 11.65 5.92
N PHE A 209 3.39 10.68 5.03
CA PHE A 209 2.18 9.86 5.00
C PHE A 209 1.89 9.24 6.37
N SER A 210 2.87 8.59 7.00
CA SER A 210 2.72 7.99 8.33
C SER A 210 2.31 9.02 9.40
N ARG A 211 2.87 10.24 9.39
CA ARG A 211 2.46 11.29 10.34
C ARG A 211 1.01 11.72 10.13
N MET A 212 0.57 11.81 8.88
CA MET A 212 -0.83 12.12 8.54
C MET A 212 -1.75 10.97 8.95
N LEU A 213 -1.32 9.73 8.73
CA LEU A 213 -2.04 8.53 9.09
C LEU A 213 -2.22 8.39 10.61
N VAL A 214 -1.19 8.69 11.41
CA VAL A 214 -1.29 8.74 12.88
C VAL A 214 -2.37 9.71 13.33
N LYS A 215 -2.42 10.92 12.75
CA LYS A 215 -3.44 11.92 13.08
C LYS A 215 -4.85 11.47 12.68
N LYS A 216 -4.99 10.82 11.52
CA LYS A 216 -6.29 10.39 10.97
C LYS A 216 -6.84 9.13 11.66
N ALA A 217 -5.97 8.15 11.91
CA ALA A 217 -6.32 6.95 12.63
C ALA A 217 -6.68 7.27 14.08
N ASP A 218 -5.95 8.20 14.71
CA ASP A 218 -6.07 8.67 16.10
C ASP A 218 -5.80 7.59 17.16
N THR A 219 -6.37 6.40 17.01
CA THR A 219 -6.17 5.25 17.90
C THR A 219 -6.17 3.93 17.11
N GLY A 220 -5.90 2.82 17.81
CA GLY A 220 -6.07 1.47 17.26
C GLY A 220 -4.98 1.03 16.28
N PHE A 221 -5.29 -0.04 15.55
CA PHE A 221 -4.33 -0.77 14.71
C PHE A 221 -3.59 0.10 13.70
N PHE A 222 -4.32 0.86 12.89
CA PHE A 222 -3.69 1.66 11.82
C PHE A 222 -2.83 2.80 12.34
N ARG A 223 -3.11 3.33 13.54
CA ARG A 223 -2.19 4.26 14.20
C ARG A 223 -0.88 3.59 14.54
N HIS A 224 -0.92 2.43 15.19
CA HIS A 224 0.30 1.70 15.56
C HIS A 224 1.09 1.26 14.32
N MET A 225 0.41 0.82 13.26
CA MET A 225 1.06 0.50 12.00
C MET A 225 1.65 1.73 11.30
N ALA A 226 1.04 2.91 11.42
CA ALA A 226 1.62 4.14 10.89
C ALA A 226 2.93 4.51 11.61
N GLU A 227 2.95 4.42 12.94
CA GLU A 227 4.14 4.64 13.78
C GLU A 227 5.23 3.60 13.46
N PHE A 228 4.84 2.31 13.37
CA PHE A 228 5.71 1.22 12.96
C PHE A 228 6.35 1.48 11.59
N THR A 229 5.54 1.85 10.61
CA THR A 229 5.99 2.10 9.23
C THR A 229 6.99 3.25 9.18
N ALA A 230 6.73 4.35 9.87
CA ALA A 230 7.66 5.48 9.93
C ALA A 230 9.02 5.07 10.51
N ASP A 231 9.01 4.36 11.64
CA ASP A 231 10.24 3.89 12.28
C ASP A 231 10.98 2.85 11.44
N TYR A 232 10.25 2.00 10.70
CA TYR A 232 10.85 1.00 9.82
C TYR A 232 11.52 1.64 8.60
N ILE A 233 10.89 2.63 7.96
CA ILE A 233 11.51 3.35 6.84
C ILE A 233 12.74 4.13 7.29
N GLU A 234 12.71 4.74 8.48
CA GLU A 234 13.89 5.38 9.06
C GLU A 234 15.01 4.40 9.41
N PHE A 235 14.65 3.21 9.92
CA PHE A 235 15.57 2.11 10.10
C PHE A 235 16.20 1.72 8.77
N ASP A 236 15.40 1.50 7.73
CA ASP A 236 15.91 0.97 6.47
C ASP A 236 16.81 1.97 5.74
N ALA A 237 16.46 3.26 5.76
CA ALA A 237 17.32 4.32 5.25
C ALA A 237 18.68 4.34 5.96
N ALA A 238 18.69 4.22 7.30
CA ALA A 238 19.93 4.15 8.08
C ALA A 238 20.73 2.88 7.78
N TYR A 239 20.08 1.72 7.73
CA TYR A 239 20.67 0.43 7.40
C TYR A 239 21.34 0.44 6.02
N GLN A 240 20.65 0.97 5.01
CA GLN A 240 21.12 1.10 3.64
C GLN A 240 22.18 2.20 3.46
N GLY A 241 22.33 3.08 4.44
CA GLY A 241 23.27 4.21 4.40
C GLY A 241 22.85 5.28 3.39
N VAL A 242 21.55 5.49 3.22
CA VAL A 242 20.99 6.50 2.32
C VAL A 242 20.33 7.64 3.10
N THR A 243 20.24 8.81 2.48
CA THR A 243 19.58 9.99 3.06
C THR A 243 18.53 10.49 2.08
N PRO A 244 17.28 10.02 2.20
CA PRO A 244 16.16 10.53 1.40
C PRO A 244 15.95 12.02 1.66
N GLN A 245 15.42 12.74 0.67
CA GLN A 245 14.97 14.12 0.85
C GLN A 245 13.48 14.10 1.23
N PRO A 246 13.14 14.35 2.51
CA PRO A 246 11.78 14.16 3.00
C PRO A 246 10.85 15.25 2.48
N TYR A 247 9.59 14.88 2.24
CA TYR A 247 8.52 15.84 1.99
C TYR A 247 7.96 16.44 3.29
N SER A 248 7.44 17.65 3.16
CA SER A 248 6.79 18.45 4.20
C SER A 248 5.27 18.56 3.93
N GLU A 249 4.49 19.02 4.91
CA GLU A 249 3.03 19.16 4.72
C GLU A 249 2.67 20.09 3.55
N THR A 250 3.53 21.06 3.21
CA THR A 250 3.35 21.93 2.04
C THR A 250 3.56 21.21 0.71
N ASP A 251 4.07 19.99 0.72
CA ASP A 251 4.30 19.17 -0.48
C ASP A 251 3.16 18.16 -0.70
N TYR A 252 2.24 18.04 0.25
CA TYR A 252 1.05 17.22 0.10
C TYR A 252 0.01 17.92 -0.80
N ARG A 253 -0.50 17.20 -1.80
CA ARG A 253 -1.56 17.69 -2.69
C ARG A 253 -2.70 16.68 -2.69
N PRO A 254 -3.79 16.95 -1.95
CA PRO A 254 -5.01 16.19 -2.14
C PRO A 254 -5.45 16.34 -3.60
N ALA A 255 -5.96 15.26 -4.20
CA ALA A 255 -6.55 15.31 -5.53
C ALA A 255 -7.83 16.17 -5.53
N THR A 256 -7.72 17.49 -5.41
CA THR A 256 -8.82 18.38 -5.71
C THR A 256 -9.03 18.33 -7.21
N PHE A 257 -10.17 17.81 -7.63
CA PHE A 257 -10.66 18.02 -8.98
C PHE A 257 -10.91 19.52 -9.16
N ASN A 258 -9.87 20.25 -9.56
CA ASN A 258 -10.01 21.60 -10.07
C ASN A 258 -10.16 21.45 -11.57
N VAL A 259 -11.35 21.77 -12.09
CA VAL A 259 -11.53 21.99 -13.54
C VAL A 259 -10.47 23.04 -13.92
N PRO A 260 -9.55 22.76 -14.86
CA PRO A 260 -8.59 23.77 -15.28
C PRO A 260 -9.37 24.98 -15.76
N GLU A 261 -9.17 26.14 -15.14
CA GLU A 261 -9.84 27.38 -15.55
C GLU A 261 -9.59 27.60 -17.05
N GLY A 262 -10.66 27.59 -17.83
CA GLY A 262 -10.62 27.86 -19.27
C GLY A 262 -10.34 26.66 -20.18
N GLN A 263 -10.36 25.42 -19.68
CA GLN A 263 -10.38 24.23 -20.56
C GLN A 263 -11.66 23.42 -20.34
N THR A 264 -12.67 23.75 -21.13
CA THR A 264 -13.76 22.82 -21.47
C THR A 264 -13.15 21.66 -22.25
N TYR A 265 -12.81 20.59 -21.55
CA TYR A 265 -12.66 19.29 -22.19
C TYR A 265 -14.07 18.82 -22.52
N GLU A 266 -14.52 19.12 -23.74
CA GLU A 266 -15.59 18.33 -24.36
C GLU A 266 -15.02 16.92 -24.52
N CYS A 267 -15.28 16.05 -23.53
CA CYS A 267 -15.35 14.63 -23.82
C CYS A 267 -16.38 14.52 -24.93
N GLY A 268 -16.00 14.01 -26.10
CA GLY A 268 -16.87 13.87 -27.27
C GLY A 268 -18.08 12.96 -27.08
N ALA A 269 -18.44 12.62 -25.84
CA ALA A 269 -19.81 12.27 -25.49
C ALA A 269 -20.65 13.55 -25.57
N GLN A 270 -21.05 13.91 -26.79
CA GLN A 270 -22.22 14.74 -26.96
C GLN A 270 -23.35 14.06 -26.21
N ASP A 271 -23.79 14.68 -25.11
CA ASP A 271 -25.08 14.44 -24.49
C ASP A 271 -26.16 14.83 -25.50
N GLN A 272 -26.34 13.98 -26.51
CA GLN A 272 -27.58 13.90 -27.25
C GLN A 272 -28.46 13.02 -26.37
N GLY A 273 -29.12 13.65 -25.40
CA GLY A 273 -30.20 13.05 -24.63
C GLY A 273 -31.29 12.55 -25.58
N ASN A 274 -31.10 11.35 -26.12
CA ASN A 274 -32.08 10.55 -26.85
C ASN A 274 -31.56 9.16 -27.31
N GLU A 275 -30.38 8.67 -26.90
CA GLU A 275 -29.89 7.38 -27.39
C GLU A 275 -30.80 6.19 -27.02
N LEU A 276 -31.48 6.25 -25.86
CA LEU A 276 -32.42 5.18 -25.49
C LEU A 276 -33.65 5.13 -26.40
N SER A 277 -34.17 6.29 -26.85
CA SER A 277 -35.35 6.34 -27.71
C SER A 277 -35.02 5.97 -29.16
N ILE A 278 -33.80 6.28 -29.62
CA ILE A 278 -33.29 5.88 -30.94
C ILE A 278 -33.05 4.37 -30.97
N LEU A 279 -32.40 3.81 -29.94
CA LEU A 279 -32.14 2.37 -29.83
C LEU A 279 -33.43 1.54 -29.75
N LEU A 280 -34.45 2.02 -29.04
CA LEU A 280 -35.75 1.33 -28.94
C LEU A 280 -36.53 1.34 -30.27
N ASN A 281 -36.33 2.36 -31.10
CA ASN A 281 -36.96 2.49 -32.41
C ASN A 281 -36.28 1.59 -33.47
N GLU A 282 -34.95 1.50 -33.44
CA GLU A 282 -34.16 0.68 -34.38
C GLU A 282 -34.37 -0.83 -34.19
N VAL A 283 -34.60 -1.28 -32.95
CA VAL A 283 -34.85 -2.70 -32.65
C VAL A 283 -36.35 -3.06 -32.63
N GLY A 284 -37.24 -2.12 -32.96
CA GLY A 284 -38.69 -2.33 -32.96
C GLY A 284 -39.30 -2.63 -31.59
N ALA A 285 -38.59 -2.30 -30.49
CA ALA A 285 -39.04 -2.59 -29.12
C ALA A 285 -40.12 -1.63 -28.60
N GLN A 286 -40.45 -0.57 -29.35
CA GLN A 286 -41.49 0.39 -28.98
C GLN A 286 -42.86 -0.28 -28.81
N SER A 287 -43.19 -1.28 -29.63
CA SER A 287 -44.48 -1.99 -29.56
C SER A 287 -44.65 -2.85 -28.30
N PHE A 288 -43.56 -3.24 -27.64
CA PHE A 288 -43.61 -4.04 -26.40
C PHE A 288 -43.91 -3.20 -25.17
N LEU A 289 -43.68 -1.88 -25.22
CA LEU A 289 -43.96 -0.97 -24.11
C LEU A 289 -45.42 -0.47 -24.14
N ASP A 290 -46.01 -0.33 -25.33
CA ASP A 290 -47.40 0.13 -25.50
C ASP A 290 -48.45 -0.93 -25.11
N GLU A 291 -48.15 -2.22 -25.21
CA GLU A 291 -49.06 -3.29 -24.77
C GLU A 291 -49.12 -3.43 -23.24
N LYS A 292 -48.00 -3.26 -22.54
CA LYS A 292 -47.98 -3.29 -21.06
C LYS A 292 -48.66 -2.08 -20.41
N GLY A 293 -48.79 -0.96 -21.12
CA GLY A 293 -49.52 0.22 -20.65
C GLY A 293 -51.04 0.09 -20.70
N LYS A 294 -51.58 -0.79 -21.58
CA LYS A 294 -53.03 -0.97 -21.75
C LYS A 294 -53.65 -1.99 -20.78
N GLU A 295 -52.90 -2.96 -20.28
CA GLU A 295 -53.43 -3.93 -19.30
C GLU A 295 -53.53 -3.39 -17.86
N LYS A 296 -52.86 -2.28 -17.52
CA LYS A 296 -52.92 -1.67 -16.17
C LYS A 296 -53.92 -0.52 -16.01
N ALA A 297 -54.69 -0.18 -17.06
CA ALA A 297 -55.61 0.96 -17.05
C ALA A 297 -57.08 0.61 -16.72
N ASP A 298 -57.44 -0.67 -16.52
CA ASP A 298 -58.84 -1.09 -16.30
C ASP A 298 -59.18 -1.53 -14.86
N SER A 299 -58.40 -1.10 -13.87
CA SER A 299 -58.81 -1.26 -12.46
C SER A 299 -58.62 0.05 -11.70
N GLY A 300 -59.49 1.02 -12.01
CA GLY A 300 -59.71 2.21 -11.19
C GLY A 300 -60.51 1.89 -9.90
N PRO A 301 -60.42 2.75 -8.88
CA PRO A 301 -60.69 2.39 -7.49
C PRO A 301 -62.18 2.52 -7.13
N VAL A 302 -62.69 1.58 -6.32
CA VAL A 302 -63.93 1.79 -5.57
C VAL A 302 -63.57 1.94 -4.10
N GLY A 303 -63.59 3.18 -3.63
CA GLY A 303 -63.66 3.48 -2.20
C GLY A 303 -65.11 3.73 -1.82
N THR A 304 -65.55 3.15 -0.70
CA THR A 304 -66.62 3.70 0.14
C THR A 304 -66.46 3.20 1.57
N ALA A 305 -66.44 4.18 2.48
CA ALA A 305 -66.90 4.20 3.88
C ALA A 305 -66.40 3.14 4.87
#